data_AF-A0A418MFC2-F1
#
_entry.id   AF-A0A418MFC2-F1
#
_cell.length_a   1.000
_cell.length_b   1.000
_cell.length_c   1.000
_cell.angle_alpha   90.00
_cell.angle_beta   90.00
_cell.angle_gamma   90.00
#
_symmetry.space_group_name_H-M   'P 1'
#
loop_
_entity.id
_entity.type
_entity.pdbx_description
1 polymer ?
#
loop_
_entity_poly.entity_id
_entity_poly.type
_entity_poly.pdbx_seq_one_letter_code
_entity_poly.pdbx_strand_id
1 'polypeptide(L)' 'MMENNTNFRRFFGASLTILGVAVVLFALIAFLSDNKPVLGMSISKGEAAAPFFVGMIFLITGVNLVRDL' A
#
# COMPACT_ATOMS: atom_id res chain seq x y z
N MET A 1 -18.79 -7.11 27.77
CA MET A 1 -17.56 -6.37 27.42
C MET A 1 -17.21 -6.70 25.96
N MET A 2 -17.71 -5.90 25.00
CA MET A 2 -17.43 -6.04 23.56
C MET A 2 -17.25 -4.62 22.98
N GLU A 3 -16.12 -3.98 23.28
CA GLU A 3 -15.82 -2.60 22.84
C GLU A 3 -14.46 -2.47 22.10
N ASN A 4 -13.61 -3.50 22.18
CA ASN A 4 -12.25 -3.45 21.63
C ASN A 4 -12.16 -3.79 20.12
N ASN A 5 -13.04 -4.67 19.61
CA ASN A 5 -12.87 -5.24 18.26
C ASN A 5 -13.16 -4.24 17.12
N THR A 6 -14.04 -3.27 17.32
CA THR A 6 -14.38 -2.26 16.31
C THR A 6 -13.26 -1.24 16.13
N ASN A 7 -12.73 -0.71 17.24
CA ASN A 7 -11.59 0.20 17.26
C ASN A 7 -10.34 -0.45 16.67
N PHE A 8 -10.06 -1.71 17.03
CA PHE A 8 -8.94 -2.48 16.49
C PHE A 8 -9.05 -2.70 14.97
N ARG A 9 -10.23 -3.12 14.48
CA ARG A 9 -10.47 -3.30 13.04
C ARG A 9 -10.35 -1.99 12.27
N ARG A 10 -10.80 -0.87 12.85
CA ARG A 10 -10.67 0.46 12.25
C ARG A 10 -9.21 0.91 12.16
N PHE A 11 -8.46 0.70 13.23
CA PHE A 11 -7.03 0.98 13.27
C PHE A 11 -6.25 0.12 12.27
N PHE A 12 -6.58 -1.18 12.19
CA PHE A 12 -5.95 -2.10 11.26
C PHE A 12 -6.29 -1.79 9.80
N GLY A 13 -7.54 -1.44 9.49
CA GLY A 13 -7.94 -1.00 8.16
C GLY A 13 -7.26 0.32 7.76
N ALA A 14 -7.17 1.28 8.69
CA ALA A 14 -6.49 2.56 8.44
C ALA A 14 -4.98 2.36 8.20
N SER A 15 -4.32 1.52 9.00
CA SER A 15 -2.88 1.24 8.83
C SER A 15 -2.60 0.51 7.52
N LEU A 16 -3.42 -0.48 7.15
CA LEU A 16 -3.32 -1.16 5.84
C LEU A 16 -3.52 -0.19 4.68
N THR A 17 -4.46 0.74 4.80
CA THR A 17 -4.71 1.77 3.77
C THR A 17 -3.50 2.69 3.62
N ILE A 18 -2.94 3.19 4.74
CA ILE A 18 -1.76 4.07 4.73
C ILE A 18 -0.55 3.34 4.12
N LEU A 19 -0.33 2.07 4.51
CA LEU A 19 0.74 1.24 3.93
C LEU A 19 0.53 1.01 2.43
N GLY A 20 -0.70 0.71 2.01
CA GLY A 20 -1.05 0.54 0.61
C GLY A 20 -0.74 1.79 -0.22
N VAL A 21 -1.15 2.98 0.27
CA VAL A 21 -0.83 4.26 -0.38
C VAL A 21 0.68 4.47 -0.49
N ALA A 22 1.44 4.25 0.59
CA ALA A 22 2.89 4.44 0.59
C ALA A 22 3.59 3.55 -0.45
N VAL A 23 3.18 2.28 -0.54
CA VAL A 23 3.74 1.31 -1.50
C VAL A 23 3.35 1.64 -2.93
N VAL A 24 2.10 2.06 -3.18
CA VAL A 24 1.67 2.52 -4.52
C VAL A 24 2.48 3.74 -4.96
N LEU A 25 2.65 4.74 -4.09
CA LEU A 25 3.45 5.93 -4.39
C LEU A 25 4.90 5.56 -4.70
N PHE A 26 5.49 4.65 -3.91
CA PHE A 26 6.83 4.13 -4.20
C PHE A 26 6.92 3.49 -5.58
N ALA A 27 5.95 2.63 -5.93
CA ALA A 27 5.92 1.95 -7.23
C ALA A 27 5.75 2.94 -8.39
N LEU A 28 4.91 3.97 -8.23
CA LEU A 28 4.73 5.03 -9.23
C LEU A 28 6.01 5.85 -9.43
N ILE A 29 6.69 6.20 -8.34
CA ILE A 29 7.99 6.88 -8.39
C ILE A 29 9.01 5.99 -9.10
N ALA A 30 9.06 4.69 -8.78
CA ALA A 30 9.93 3.74 -9.47
C ALA A 30 9.63 3.63 -10.98
N PHE A 31 8.36 3.65 -11.35
CA PHE A 31 7.92 3.56 -12.74
C PHE A 31 8.27 4.82 -13.56
N LEU A 32 8.07 6.00 -12.98
CA LEU A 32 8.39 7.30 -13.58
C LEU A 32 9.89 7.62 -13.57
N SER A 33 10.68 6.82 -12.86
CA SER A 33 12.10 7.10 -12.65
C SER A 33 13.00 6.69 -13.82
N ASP A 34 12.47 6.07 -14.87
CA ASP A 34 13.14 5.77 -16.16
C ASP A 34 14.68 5.60 -16.08
N ASN A 35 15.12 4.49 -15.49
CA ASN A 35 16.52 4.07 -15.27
C ASN A 35 17.33 4.87 -14.23
N LYS A 36 16.77 5.86 -13.53
CA LYS A 36 17.44 6.43 -12.35
C LYS A 36 17.19 5.53 -11.13
N PRO A 37 18.22 5.24 -10.31
CA PRO A 37 18.08 4.38 -9.16
C PRO A 37 17.07 4.97 -8.16
N VAL A 38 16.08 4.18 -7.78
CA VAL A 38 15.07 4.55 -6.80
C VAL A 38 15.49 3.94 -5.48
N LEU A 39 15.73 4.79 -4.47
CA LEU A 39 16.36 4.39 -3.19
C LEU A 39 17.71 3.68 -3.35
N GLY A 40 18.48 4.00 -4.40
CA GLY A 40 19.77 3.36 -4.68
C GLY A 40 19.67 2.00 -5.38
N MET A 41 18.46 1.54 -5.70
CA MET A 41 18.22 0.29 -6.44
C MET A 41 17.81 0.60 -7.88
N SER A 42 18.47 -0.02 -8.86
CA SER A 42 18.05 0.02 -10.26
C SER A 42 16.86 -0.93 -10.44
N ILE A 43 15.66 -0.38 -10.52
CA ILE A 43 14.42 -1.14 -10.70
C ILE A 43 13.97 -0.97 -12.16
N SER A 44 13.82 -2.07 -12.88
CA SER A 44 13.20 -2.08 -14.21
C SER A 44 11.70 -1.78 -14.12
N LYS A 45 11.12 -1.22 -15.19
CA LYS A 45 9.65 -0.96 -15.25
C LYS A 45 8.82 -2.22 -14.97
N GLY A 46 9.31 -3.39 -15.38
CA GLY A 46 8.66 -4.67 -15.09
C GLY A 46 8.72 -5.07 -13.61
N GLU A 47 9.81 -4.73 -12.93
CA GLU A 47 10.00 -5.02 -11.50
C GLU A 47 9.21 -4.06 -10.61
N ALA A 48 9.00 -2.81 -11.08
CA ALA A 48 8.15 -1.82 -10.41
C ALA A 48 6.64 -2.18 -10.43
N ALA A 49 6.22 -3.10 -11.31
CA ALA A 49 4.84 -3.59 -11.33
C ALA A 49 4.50 -4.41 -10.08
N ALA A 50 5.45 -5.18 -9.54
CA ALA A 50 5.24 -5.99 -8.34
C ALA A 50 4.82 -5.16 -7.11
N PRO A 51 5.56 -4.12 -6.68
CA PRO A 51 5.13 -3.28 -5.57
C PRO A 51 3.84 -2.54 -5.87
N PHE A 52 3.54 -2.18 -7.13
CA PHE A 52 2.25 -1.57 -7.48
C PHE A 52 1.07 -2.48 -7.16
N PHE A 53 1.12 -3.75 -7.58
CA PHE A 53 0.04 -4.71 -7.29
C PHE A 53 -0.07 -5.01 -5.79
N VAL A 54 1.05 -5.15 -5.08
CA VAL A 54 1.05 -5.33 -3.63
C VAL A 54 0.40 -4.14 -2.92
N GLY A 55 0.77 -2.92 -3.31
CA GLY A 55 0.18 -1.69 -2.78
C GLY A 55 -1.32 -1.59 -3.06
N MET A 56 -1.76 -1.98 -4.25
CA MET A 56 -3.19 -2.02 -4.62
C MET A 56 -3.98 -3.02 -3.78
N ILE A 57 -3.44 -4.23 -3.55
CA ILE A 57 -4.09 -5.24 -2.68
C ILE A 57 -4.24 -4.68 -1.26
N PHE A 58 -3.18 -4.07 -0.72
CA PHE A 58 -3.20 -3.50 0.63
C PHE A 58 -4.20 -2.33 0.74
N LEU A 59 -4.26 -1.49 -0.30
CA LEU A 59 -5.19 -0.37 -0.36
C LEU A 59 -6.64 -0.85 -0.41
N ILE A 60 -6.97 -1.77 -1.32
CA ILE A 60 -8.34 -2.32 -1.44
C ILE A 60 -8.76 -3.01 -0.15
N THR A 61 -7.88 -3.84 0.41
CA THR A 61 -8.15 -4.56 1.65
C THR A 61 -8.34 -3.60 2.82
N GLY A 62 -7.48 -2.59 2.95
CA GLY A 62 -7.57 -1.58 4.00
C GLY A 62 -8.84 -0.75 3.91
N VAL A 63 -9.16 -0.23 2.72
CA VAL A 63 -10.36 0.58 2.50
C VAL A 63 -11.63 -0.22 2.75
N ASN A 64 -11.71 -1.47 2.28
CA ASN A 64 -12.85 -2.34 2.56
C ASN A 64 -13.01 -2.61 4.06
N LEU A 65 -11.91 -2.84 4.79
CA LEU A 65 -11.97 -3.08 6.22
C LEU A 65 -12.39 -1.83 7.03
N VAL A 66 -12.02 -0.63 6.58
CA VAL A 66 -12.50 0.64 7.17
C VAL A 66 -13.98 0.87 6.85
N ARG A 67 -14.44 0.47 5.66
CA ARG A 67 -15.82 0.69 5.19
C ARG A 67 -16.83 -0.27 5.80
N ASP A 68 -16.44 -1.52 6.07
CA ASP A 68 -17.30 -2.57 6.64
C ASP A 68 -17.39 -2.50 8.19
N LEU A 69 -17.23 -1.32 8.78
CA LEU A 69 -17.31 -1.01 10.21
C LEU A 69 -18.46 -0.07 10.51
#